data_AF-A0A3B9JHN5-F1
#
_entry.id   AF-A0A3B9JHN5-F1
#
_cell.length_a   1.000
_cell.length_b   1.000
_cell.length_c   1.000
_cell.angle_alpha   90.00
_cell.angle_beta   90.00
_cell.angle_gamma   90.00
#
_symmetry.space_group_name_H-M   'P 1'
#
loop_
_entity.id
_entity.type
_entity.pdbx_description
1 polymer ?
#
loop_
_entity_poly.entity_id
_entity_poly.type
_entity_poly.pdbx_seq_one_letter_code
_entity_poly.pdbx_strand_id
1 'polypeptide(L)' 'MFKKTLFALTLLFLLSGLNTVNAQPSVGSDAAILIDGSTGQILFEKNSRETHYPASITKILTALLLKEAAKFI' A
#
# COMPACT_ATOMS: atom_id res chain seq x y z
N MET A 1 -20.94 -28.26 35.57
CA MET A 1 -20.27 -26.94 35.44
C MET A 1 -18.86 -27.07 34.84
N PHE A 2 -18.01 -27.97 35.36
CA PHE A 2 -16.61 -28.17 34.92
C PHE A 2 -16.38 -28.50 33.43
N LYS A 3 -17.27 -29.24 32.76
CA LYS A 3 -17.08 -29.59 31.33
C LYS A 3 -17.20 -28.37 30.40
N LYS A 4 -18.06 -27.39 30.75
CA LYS A 4 -18.25 -26.17 29.97
C LYS A 4 -17.07 -25.22 30.12
N THR A 5 -16.53 -25.12 31.34
CA THR A 5 -15.33 -24.31 31.61
C THR A 5 -14.08 -24.91 30.97
N LEU A 6 -13.93 -26.25 30.98
CA LEU A 6 -12.83 -26.93 30.29
C LEU A 6 -12.90 -26.69 28.77
N PHE A 7 -14.08 -26.85 28.17
CA PHE A 7 -14.29 -26.60 26.74
C PHE A 7 -14.00 -25.15 26.36
N ALA A 8 -14.43 -24.19 27.19
CA ALA A 8 -14.13 -22.77 26.97
C ALA A 8 -12.62 -22.48 27.03
N LEU A 9 -11.88 -23.12 27.94
CA LEU A 9 -10.43 -22.95 28.06
C LEU A 9 -9.68 -23.54 26.87
N THR A 10 -10.12 -24.70 26.36
CA THR A 10 -9.57 -25.31 25.14
C THR A 10 -9.85 -24.47 23.90
N LEU A 11 -11.06 -23.89 23.80
CA LEU A 11 -11.43 -23.00 22.71
C LEU A 11 -10.62 -21.69 22.74
N LEU A 12 -10.39 -21.14 23.94
CA LEU A 12 -9.57 -19.94 24.13
C LEU A 12 -8.10 -20.19 23.75
N PHE A 13 -7.56 -21.36 24.10
CA PHE A 13 -6.22 -21.78 23.70
C PHE A 13 -6.09 -21.92 22.18
N LEU A 14 -7.10 -22.50 21.52
CA LEU A 14 -7.13 -22.64 20.06
C LEU A 14 -7.20 -21.30 19.32
N LEU A 15 -7.91 -20.31 19.86
CA LEU A 15 -7.99 -18.97 19.25
C LEU A 15 -6.70 -18.14 19.41
N SER A 16 -5.87 -18.44 20.42
CA SER A 16 -4.67 -17.66 20.72
C SER A 16 -3.55 -17.76 19.67
N GLY A 17 -3.62 -18.73 18.75
CA GLY A 17 -2.62 -18.95 17.70
C GLY A 17 -2.82 -18.16 16.41
N LEU A 18 -3.86 -17.33 16.30
CA LEU A 18 -4.15 -16.55 15.10
C LEU A 18 -3.18 -15.38 14.96
N ASN A 19 -2.11 -15.58 14.18
CA ASN A 19 -1.18 -14.53 13.80
C ASN A 19 -1.61 -13.93 12.47
N THR A 20 -1.88 -12.62 12.44
CA THR A 20 -2.14 -11.89 11.21
C THR A 20 -0.81 -11.54 10.55
N VAL A 21 -0.45 -12.23 9.46
CA VAL A 21 0.70 -11.84 8.63
C VAL A 21 0.22 -10.80 7.63
N ASN A 22 0.67 -9.56 7.82
CA ASN A 22 0.49 -8.49 6.84
C ASN A 22 1.77 -8.38 6.01
N ALA A 23 1.71 -8.81 4.74
CA ALA A 23 2.86 -8.84 3.83
C ALA A 23 3.13 -7.49 3.14
N GLN A 24 2.68 -6.38 3.72
CA GLN A 24 2.90 -5.06 3.15
C GLN A 24 4.38 -4.66 3.21
N PRO A 25 4.91 -4.02 2.14
CA PRO A 25 6.29 -3.57 2.12
C PRO A 25 6.51 -2.46 3.16
N SER A 26 7.62 -2.55 3.88
CA SER A 26 8.10 -1.48 4.76
C SER A 26 8.87 -0.46 3.93
N VAL A 27 8.39 0.78 3.87
CA VAL A 27 9.00 1.86 3.09
C VAL A 27 9.37 3.03 4.00
N GLY A 28 10.63 3.45 3.92
CA GLY A 28 11.19 4.54 4.73
C GLY A 28 10.86 5.96 4.26
N SER A 29 10.17 6.13 3.14
CA SER A 29 9.75 7.44 2.62
C SER A 29 8.46 7.93 3.28
N ASP A 30 8.25 9.25 3.28
CA ASP A 30 7.03 9.87 3.83
C ASP A 30 5.77 9.51 3.03
N ALA A 31 5.92 9.37 1.71
CA ALA A 31 4.89 8.90 0.80
C ALA A 31 5.43 7.87 -0.20
N ALA A 32 4.57 6.94 -0.63
CA ALA A 32 4.88 5.93 -1.64
C ALA A 32 3.59 5.43 -2.31
N ILE A 33 3.69 5.00 -3.57
CA ILE A 33 2.62 4.29 -4.28
C ILE A 33 3.24 3.25 -5.20
N LEU A 34 2.63 2.06 -5.25
CA LEU A 34 2.97 0.98 -6.17
C LEU A 34 1.74 0.63 -6.99
N ILE A 35 1.89 0.71 -8.32
CA ILE A 35 0.79 0.53 -9.27
C ILE A 35 1.19 -0.56 -10.27
N ASP A 36 0.28 -1.49 -10.55
CA ASP A 36 0.40 -2.38 -11.70
C ASP A 36 0.27 -1.58 -12.99
N GLY A 37 1.32 -1.55 -13.81
CA GLY A 37 1.40 -0.68 -14.99
C GLY A 37 0.43 -1.03 -16.13
N SER A 38 -0.14 -2.24 -16.14
CA SER A 38 -1.05 -2.67 -17.21
C SER A 38 -2.51 -2.42 -16.86
N THR A 39 -2.86 -2.63 -15.59
CA THR A 39 -4.25 -2.56 -15.09
C THR A 39 -4.55 -1.25 -14.36
N GLY A 40 -3.52 -0.54 -13.89
CA GLY A 40 -3.68 0.62 -13.02
C GLY A 40 -4.07 0.26 -11.58
N GLN A 41 -4.05 -1.03 -11.21
CA GLN A 41 -4.35 -1.46 -9.84
C GLN A 41 -3.31 -0.93 -8.86
N ILE A 42 -3.75 -0.27 -7.78
CA ILE A 42 -2.88 0.10 -6.68
C ILE A 42 -2.61 -1.15 -5.84
N LEU A 43 -1.35 -1.56 -5.75
CA LEU A 43 -0.91 -2.72 -4.98
C LEU A 43 -0.46 -2.34 -3.57
N PHE A 44 0.00 -1.10 -3.40
CA PHE A 44 0.39 -0.53 -2.11
C PHE A 44 0.34 1.00 -2.19
N GLU A 45 -0.05 1.65 -1.10
CA GLU A 45 0.03 3.09 -0.96
C GLU A 45 0.34 3.50 0.48
N LYS A 46 1.09 4.58 0.62
CA LYS A 46 1.39 5.28 1.87
C LYS A 46 1.33 6.77 1.58
N ASN A 47 0.37 7.49 2.17
CA ASN A 47 0.20 8.94 2.01
C ASN A 47 0.22 9.41 0.53
N SER A 48 -0.24 8.57 -0.41
CA SER A 48 -0.12 8.79 -1.86
C SER A 48 -0.89 10.02 -2.37
N ARG A 49 -1.86 10.50 -1.58
CA ARG A 49 -2.74 11.65 -1.90
C ARG A 49 -2.38 12.91 -1.14
N GLU A 50 -1.37 12.87 -0.27
CA GLU A 50 -0.87 14.06 0.41
C GLU A 50 -0.04 14.90 -0.54
N THR A 51 -0.15 16.23 -0.42
CA THR A 51 0.62 17.14 -1.27
C THR A 51 2.06 17.23 -0.75
N HIS A 52 3.01 16.81 -1.58
CA HIS A 52 4.44 16.92 -1.30
C HIS A 52 5.15 17.78 -2.35
N TYR A 53 6.30 18.34 -1.99
CA TYR A 53 7.14 19.07 -2.94
C TYR A 53 7.82 18.08 -3.92
N PRO A 54 7.57 18.17 -5.24
CA PRO A 54 8.03 17.15 -6.19
C PRO A 54 9.50 17.29 -6.60
N ALA A 55 10.17 18.40 -6.30
CA ALA A 55 11.55 18.69 -6.71
C ALA A 55 11.81 18.29 -8.18
N SER A 56 12.80 17.43 -8.44
CA SER A 56 13.14 17.00 -9.80
C SER A 56 12.10 16.09 -10.47
N ILE A 57 11.11 15.54 -9.76
CA ILE A 57 9.99 14.79 -10.37
C ILE A 57 9.19 15.70 -11.33
N THR A 58 9.21 17.01 -11.11
CA THR A 58 8.65 18.02 -12.04
C THR A 58 9.11 17.84 -13.49
N LYS A 59 10.33 17.31 -13.70
CA LYS A 59 10.87 17.04 -15.04
C LYS A 59 10.02 16.04 -15.84
N ILE A 60 9.30 15.13 -15.17
CA ILE A 60 8.36 14.21 -15.84
C ILE A 60 7.23 15.00 -16.50
N LEU A 61 6.60 15.94 -15.77
CA LEU A 61 5.57 16.82 -16.32
C LEU A 61 6.13 17.64 -17.50
N THR A 62 7.33 18.22 -17.36
CA THR A 62 7.98 18.97 -18.45
C THR A 62 8.16 18.11 -19.70
N ALA A 63 8.66 16.88 -19.57
CA ALA A 63 8.86 15.98 -20.70
C ALA A 63 7.53 15.57 -21.35
N LEU A 64 6.48 15.33 -20.56
CA LEU A 64 5.13 15.03 -21.06
C LEU A 64 4.56 16.20 -21.87
N LEU A 65 4.66 17.43 -21.35
CA LEU A 65 4.21 18.63 -22.06
C LEU A 65 4.99 18.86 -23.35
N LEU A 66 6.31 18.64 -23.34
CA LEU A 66 7.14 18.76 -24.54
C LEU A 66 6.72 17.75 -25.62
N LYS A 67 6.51 16.49 -25.22
CA LYS A 67 6.05 15.43 -26.13
C LYS A 67 4.69 15.77 -26.74
N GLU A 68 3.77 16.29 -25.94
CA GLU A 68 2.44 16.69 -26.42
C GLU A 68 2.55 17.85 -27.40
N ALA A 69 3.33 18.89 -27.06
CA ALA A 69 3.54 20.03 -27.94
C ALA A 69 4.20 19.65 -29.28
N ALA A 70 5.19 18.74 -29.25
CA ALA A 70 5.88 18.28 -30.45
C ALA A 70 4.96 17.51 -31.44
N LYS A 71 3.82 16.98 -30.98
CA LYS A 71 2.84 16.31 -31.83
C LYS A 71 2.10 17.29 -32.77
N PHE A 72 2.11 18.58 -32.46
CA PHE A 72 1.43 19.63 -33.23
C PHE A 72 2.35 20.40 -34.17
N ILE A 73 3.61 19.97 -34.29
CA ILE A 73 4.62 20.49 -35.22
C ILE A 73 4.89 19.42 -36.27
#